data_AF-A0AAJ1SB40-F1
#
_entry.id   AF-A0AAJ1SB40-F1
#
_cell.length_a   1.000
_cell.length_b   1.000
_cell.length_c   1.000
_cell.angle_alpha   90.00
_cell.angle_beta   90.00
_cell.angle_gamma   90.00
#
_symmetry.space_group_name_H-M   'P 1'
#
loop_
_entity.id
_entity.type
_entity.pdbx_description
1 polymer ?
#
loop_
_entity_poly.entity_id
_entity_poly.type
_entity_poly.pdbx_seq_one_letter_code
_entity_poly.pdbx_strand_id
1 'polypeptide(L)'
;MPTSVRLFHTADTELACRQHPDMFFNPHRMRRAVSLCAGCPFRGRCGYNAVATGATHGVWGGMVLPGDYPSKLAPIYARLAEQFEQCRRSEVGDVPVAALHNVEDRDSPPATYAGAA
;
A
#
# COMPACT_ATOMS: atom_id res chain seq x y z
N MET A 1 22.82 -4.24 7.20
CA MET A 1 22.43 -3.24 6.18
C MET A 1 21.08 -2.68 6.59
N PRO A 2 20.93 -1.38 6.87
CA PRO A 2 19.63 -0.82 7.21
C PRO A 2 18.67 -0.99 6.03
N THR A 3 17.49 -1.51 6.29
CA THR A 3 16.48 -1.71 5.26
C THR A 3 15.78 -0.39 5.00
N SER A 4 15.87 0.16 3.79
CA SER A 4 15.22 1.42 3.45
C SER A 4 13.75 1.21 3.05
N VAL A 5 12.89 2.17 3.40
CA VAL A 5 11.53 2.25 2.85
C VAL A 5 11.65 2.50 1.35
N ARG A 6 11.01 1.66 0.53
CA ARG A 6 11.02 1.77 -0.92
C ARG A 6 9.60 1.68 -1.46
N LEU A 7 9.14 2.75 -2.11
CA LEU A 7 7.85 2.72 -2.79
C LEU A 7 7.95 1.97 -4.12
N PHE A 8 6.99 1.10 -4.37
CA PHE A 8 6.93 0.31 -5.59
C PHE A 8 6.11 1.03 -6.66
N HIS A 9 6.74 1.30 -7.79
CA HIS A 9 6.08 1.89 -8.95
C HIS A 9 5.57 0.78 -9.88
N THR A 10 4.44 1.02 -10.52
CA THR A 10 3.79 0.10 -11.46
C THR A 10 3.60 0.76 -12.84
N ALA A 11 4.52 1.67 -13.19
CA ALA A 11 4.40 2.62 -14.31
C ALA A 11 4.18 1.95 -15.67
N ASP A 12 4.66 0.72 -15.85
CA ASP A 12 4.63 0.00 -17.12
C ASP A 12 3.47 -1.01 -17.23
N THR A 13 2.59 -1.08 -16.22
CA THR A 13 1.46 -2.03 -16.23
C THR A 13 0.10 -1.34 -16.28
N GLU A 14 -0.78 -1.89 -17.12
CA GLU A 14 -2.18 -1.51 -17.19
C GLU A 14 -2.95 -2.01 -15.96
N LEU A 15 -3.09 -1.14 -14.97
CA LEU A 15 -3.84 -1.43 -13.75
C LEU A 15 -5.16 -0.66 -13.74
N ALA A 16 -6.23 -1.30 -13.26
CA ALA A 16 -7.54 -0.67 -13.13
C ALA A 16 -7.50 0.64 -12.31
N CYS A 17 -6.67 0.69 -11.26
CA CYS A 17 -6.47 1.90 -10.45
C CYS A 17 -5.75 3.04 -11.17
N ARG A 18 -5.04 2.74 -12.26
CA ARG A 18 -4.38 3.75 -13.10
C ARG A 18 -5.26 4.20 -14.25
N GLN A 19 -6.06 3.29 -14.81
CA GLN A 19 -7.04 3.63 -15.85
C GLN A 19 -8.19 4.47 -15.29
N HIS A 20 -8.61 4.23 -14.05
CA HIS A 20 -9.73 4.91 -13.42
C HIS A 20 -9.41 5.34 -11.97
N PRO A 21 -8.47 6.27 -11.75
CA PRO A 21 -8.01 6.65 -10.41
C PRO A 21 -9.16 7.13 -9.52
N ASP A 22 -10.04 7.98 -10.05
CA ASP A 22 -11.19 8.52 -9.30
C ASP A 22 -12.10 7.43 -8.74
N MET A 23 -12.20 6.27 -9.40
CA MET A 23 -13.03 5.15 -8.93
C MET A 23 -12.54 4.60 -7.59
N PHE A 24 -11.23 4.60 -7.36
CA PHE A 24 -10.60 4.04 -6.17
C PHE A 24 -10.68 4.98 -4.96
N PHE A 25 -11.07 6.24 -5.18
CA PHE A 25 -11.31 7.23 -4.12
C PHE A 25 -12.80 7.63 -4.00
N ASN A 26 -13.66 7.17 -4.91
CA ASN A 26 -15.10 7.46 -4.88
C ASN A 26 -15.88 6.52 -3.93
N PRO A 27 -16.48 7.04 -2.84
CA PRO A 27 -17.17 6.21 -1.83
C PRO A 27 -18.31 5.36 -2.41
N HIS A 28 -18.99 5.85 -3.45
CA HIS A 28 -20.09 5.12 -4.10
C HIS A 28 -19.61 3.98 -4.99
N ARG A 29 -18.32 3.95 -5.35
CA ARG A 29 -17.72 2.92 -6.23
C ARG A 29 -16.75 2.00 -5.52
N MET A 30 -16.60 2.11 -4.20
CA MET A 30 -15.66 1.32 -3.39
C MET A 30 -15.79 -0.19 -3.61
N ARG A 31 -17.02 -0.74 -3.60
CA ARG A 31 -17.24 -2.17 -3.84
C ARG A 31 -16.70 -2.64 -5.21
N ARG A 32 -16.91 -1.82 -6.25
CA ARG A 32 -16.40 -2.11 -7.60
C ARG A 32 -14.87 -1.99 -7.64
N ALA A 33 -14.32 -0.94 -7.03
CA ALA A 33 -12.87 -0.75 -6.94
C ALA A 33 -12.17 -1.91 -6.21
N VAL A 34 -12.73 -2.38 -5.09
CA VAL A 34 -12.24 -3.56 -4.35
C VAL A 34 -12.26 -4.81 -5.24
N SER A 35 -13.36 -5.04 -5.96
CA SER A 35 -13.50 -6.20 -6.85
C SER A 35 -12.45 -6.19 -7.98
N LEU A 36 -12.20 -5.02 -8.58
CA LEU A 36 -11.14 -4.86 -9.58
C LEU A 36 -9.75 -5.02 -8.97
N CYS A 37 -9.54 -4.51 -7.76
CA CYS A 37 -8.28 -4.62 -7.05
C CYS A 37 -7.94 -6.07 -6.66
N ALA A 38 -8.96 -6.91 -6.39
CA ALA A 38 -8.77 -8.29 -5.96
C ALA A 38 -8.03 -9.16 -6.98
N GLY A 39 -8.18 -8.87 -8.28
CA GLY A 39 -7.48 -9.55 -9.38
C GLY A 39 -6.12 -8.95 -9.75
N CYS A 40 -5.67 -7.89 -9.06
CA CYS A 40 -4.38 -7.25 -9.35
C CYS A 40 -3.21 -8.15 -8.89
N PRO A 41 -2.16 -8.32 -9.72
CA PRO A 41 -0.98 -9.11 -9.33
C PRO A 41 -0.02 -8.37 -8.39
N PHE A 42 -0.28 -7.09 -8.07
CA PHE A 42 0.61 -6.23 -7.26
C PHE A 42 -0.03 -5.79 -5.94
N ARG A 43 -0.92 -6.60 -5.38
CA ARG A 43 -1.68 -6.18 -4.20
C ARG A 43 -0.79 -6.09 -2.96
N GLY A 44 0.25 -6.91 -2.85
CA GLY A 44 1.23 -6.84 -1.77
C GLY A 44 1.98 -5.52 -1.78
N ARG A 45 2.66 -5.20 -2.89
CA ARG A 45 3.40 -3.93 -3.08
C ARG A 45 2.48 -2.70 -2.93
N CYS A 46 1.25 -2.79 -3.41
CA CYS A 46 0.25 -1.72 -3.24
C CYS A 46 -0.10 -1.52 -1.75
N GLY A 47 -0.30 -2.60 -1.00
CA GLY A 47 -0.55 -2.52 0.43
C GLY A 47 0.65 -1.98 1.22
N TYR A 48 1.86 -2.39 0.85
CA TYR A 48 3.09 -1.82 1.39
C TYR A 48 3.14 -0.31 1.20
N ASN A 49 2.91 0.17 -0.03
CA ASN A 49 2.91 1.60 -0.33
C ASN A 49 1.89 2.36 0.52
N ALA A 50 0.68 1.82 0.70
CA ALA A 50 -0.35 2.47 1.51
C ALA A 50 0.09 2.69 2.96
N VAL A 51 0.70 1.68 3.57
CA VAL A 51 1.20 1.77 4.94
C VAL A 51 2.43 2.69 5.00
N ALA A 52 3.37 2.55 4.07
CA ALA A 52 4.60 3.34 4.01
C ALA A 52 4.35 4.84 3.80
N THR A 53 3.32 5.21 3.05
CA THR A 53 2.94 6.63 2.82
C THR A 53 1.92 7.14 3.83
N GLY A 54 1.38 6.28 4.71
CA GLY A 54 0.32 6.66 5.63
C GLY A 54 -1.00 7.00 4.91
N ALA A 55 -1.32 6.34 3.81
CA ALA A 55 -2.56 6.56 3.06
C ALA A 55 -3.81 6.28 3.92
N THR A 56 -4.65 7.28 4.14
CA THR A 56 -5.85 7.15 4.98
C THR A 56 -7.15 6.91 4.20
N HIS A 57 -7.15 7.11 2.88
CA HIS A 57 -8.35 7.08 2.06
C HIS A 57 -8.20 6.21 0.80
N GLY A 58 -9.33 5.72 0.30
CA GLY A 58 -9.44 4.99 -0.96
C GLY A 58 -9.22 3.48 -0.83
N VAL A 59 -9.09 2.80 -1.97
CA VAL A 59 -8.88 1.35 -2.05
C VAL A 59 -7.42 1.03 -2.35
N TRP A 60 -6.79 0.27 -1.45
CA TRP A 60 -5.38 -0.13 -1.54
C TRP A 60 -5.23 -1.62 -1.22
N GLY A 61 -4.46 -2.35 -2.01
CA GLY A 61 -4.23 -3.79 -1.81
C GLY A 61 -5.49 -4.68 -1.84
N GLY A 62 -6.65 -4.11 -2.19
CA GLY A 62 -7.96 -4.75 -2.12
C GLY A 62 -8.78 -4.39 -0.88
N MET A 63 -8.33 -3.43 -0.06
CA MET A 63 -9.01 -2.99 1.16
C MET A 63 -9.38 -1.52 1.10
N VAL A 64 -10.51 -1.17 1.71
CA VAL A 64 -10.99 0.22 1.81
C VAL A 64 -10.40 0.83 3.07
N LEU A 65 -9.77 1.99 2.93
CA LEU A 65 -9.30 2.78 4.05
C LEU A 65 -10.42 3.73 4.53
N PRO A 66 -10.66 3.83 5.85
CA PRO A 66 -11.84 4.50 6.40
C PRO A 66 -11.73 6.02 6.47
N GLY A 67 -10.59 6.61 6.12
CA GLY A 67 -10.25 8.00 6.39
C GLY A 67 -9.40 8.15 7.65
N ASP A 68 -9.35 9.36 8.20
CA ASP A 68 -8.51 9.74 9.35
C ASP A 68 -9.07 9.22 10.69
N TYR A 69 -9.22 7.90 10.78
CA TYR A 69 -9.68 7.18 11.97
C TYR A 69 -8.61 6.17 12.40
N PRO A 70 -7.59 6.58 13.17
CA PRO A 70 -6.43 5.74 13.48
C PRO A 70 -6.79 4.37 14.06
N SER A 71 -7.77 4.31 14.96
CA SER A 71 -8.25 3.07 15.57
C SER A 71 -8.88 2.09 14.57
N LYS A 72 -9.51 2.60 13.51
CA LYS A 72 -10.08 1.77 12.43
C LYS A 72 -9.06 1.42 11.35
N LEU A 73 -8.07 2.29 11.16
CA LEU A 73 -7.03 2.18 10.15
C LEU A 73 -5.93 1.18 10.55
N ALA A 74 -5.53 1.15 11.82
CA ALA A 74 -4.52 0.24 12.35
C ALA A 74 -4.74 -1.25 12.00
N PRO A 75 -5.92 -1.86 12.20
CA PRO A 75 -6.13 -3.26 11.82
C PRO A 75 -6.07 -3.47 10.29
N ILE A 76 -6.41 -2.47 9.49
CA ILE A 76 -6.33 -2.55 8.03
C ILE A 76 -4.86 -2.50 7.59
N TYR A 77 -4.05 -1.63 8.20
CA TYR A 77 -2.61 -1.57 7.94
C TYR A 77 -1.90 -2.87 8.32
N ALA A 78 -2.21 -3.44 9.48
CA ALA A 78 -1.68 -4.75 9.88
C ALA A 78 -2.00 -5.81 8.81
N ARG A 79 -3.24 -5.82 8.32
CA ARG A 79 -3.64 -6.75 7.26
C ARG A 79 -2.94 -6.50 5.92
N LEU A 80 -2.68 -5.24 5.55
CA LEU A 80 -1.92 -4.89 4.35
C LEU A 80 -0.45 -5.34 4.47
N ALA A 81 0.15 -5.19 5.65
CA ALA A 81 1.51 -5.63 5.91
C ALA A 81 1.63 -7.17 5.84
N GLU A 82 0.70 -7.91 6.47
CA GLU A 82 0.62 -9.37 6.34
C GLU A 82 0.50 -9.82 4.88
N GLN A 83 -0.39 -9.17 4.13
CA GLN A 83 -0.60 -9.46 2.72
C GLN A 83 0.66 -9.16 1.88
N PHE A 84 1.38 -8.09 2.21
CA PHE A 84 2.66 -7.81 1.58
C PHE A 84 3.64 -8.96 1.79
N GLU A 85 3.85 -9.43 3.02
CA GLU A 85 4.81 -10.52 3.27
C GLU A 85 4.42 -11.83 2.57
N GLN A 86 3.12 -12.14 2.48
CA GLN A 86 2.62 -13.30 1.73
C GLN A 86 2.93 -13.20 0.23
N CYS A 87 2.77 -12.02 -0.35
CA CYS A 87 2.95 -11.80 -1.79
C CYS A 87 4.39 -11.42 -2.16
N ARG A 88 5.20 -10.93 -1.21
CA ARG A 88 6.50 -10.29 -1.45
C ARG A 88 7.46 -11.18 -2.22
N ARG A 89 7.52 -12.48 -1.92
CA ARG A 89 8.43 -13.38 -2.63
C ARG A 89 8.11 -13.45 -4.14
N SER A 90 6.82 -13.49 -4.47
CA SER A 90 6.35 -13.56 -5.85
C SER A 90 6.39 -12.20 -6.54
N GLU A 91 6.05 -11.13 -5.80
CA GLU A 91 5.97 -9.79 -6.36
C GLU A 91 7.35 -9.15 -6.44
N VAL A 92 8.14 -9.15 -5.37
CA VAL A 92 9.39 -8.38 -5.17
C VAL A 92 10.66 -9.25 -5.22
N GLY A 93 10.54 -10.57 -5.08
CA GLY A 93 11.70 -11.47 -5.01
C GLY A 93 12.50 -11.30 -3.71
N ASP A 94 13.82 -11.44 -3.80
CA ASP A 94 14.74 -11.35 -2.65
C ASP A 94 15.18 -9.92 -2.31
N VAL A 95 14.54 -8.90 -2.89
CA VAL A 95 14.90 -7.50 -2.59
C VAL A 95 14.62 -7.20 -1.11
N PRO A 96 15.59 -6.62 -0.38
CA PRO A 96 15.39 -6.23 1.01
C PRO A 96 14.46 -5.01 1.11
N VAL A 97 13.37 -5.15 1.87
CA VAL A 97 12.33 -4.13 2.05
C VAL A 97 12.06 -3.93 3.54
N ALA A 98 11.96 -2.67 3.99
CA ALA A 98 11.81 -2.36 5.40
C ALA A 98 10.51 -2.97 5.94
N ALA A 99 10.61 -3.69 7.04
CA ALA A 99 9.45 -4.28 7.67
C ALA A 99 8.58 -3.18 8.27
N LEU A 100 7.27 -3.17 7.97
CA LEU A 100 6.35 -2.13 8.42
C LEU A 100 5.80 -2.38 9.84
N HIS A 101 6.46 -3.24 10.62
CA HIS A 101 6.07 -3.61 11.98
C HIS A 101 6.42 -2.50 12.98
N ASN A 102 5.70 -1.39 12.94
CA ASN A 102 5.34 -0.50 14.06
C ASN A 102 4.99 0.87 13.48
N VAL A 103 3.70 1.11 13.27
CA VAL A 103 3.18 2.47 13.05
C VAL A 103 2.92 3.19 14.39
N GLU A 104 3.61 2.77 15.46
CA GLU A 104 3.50 3.40 16.78
C GLU A 104 4.51 4.52 17.02
N ASP A 105 5.50 4.75 16.15
CA ASP A 105 6.46 5.82 16.35
C ASP A 105 6.19 7.02 15.43
N ARG A 106 5.28 7.89 15.87
CA ARG A 106 4.99 9.19 15.25
C ARG A 106 6.03 10.25 15.64
N ASP A 107 7.26 9.84 15.96
CA ASP A 107 8.39 10.71 16.37
C ASP A 107 9.73 10.36 15.66
N SER A 108 9.74 9.39 14.75
CA SER A 108 10.92 9.12 13.91
C SER A 108 11.02 10.14 12.77
N PRO A 109 12.21 10.75 12.54
CA PRO A 109 12.40 11.69 11.44
C PRO A 109 12.10 11.02 10.09
N PRO A 110 11.56 11.75 9.11
CA PRO A 110 11.16 11.17 7.83
C PRO A 110 12.36 10.49 7.19
N ALA A 111 12.24 9.18 6.92
CA ALA A 111 13.21 8.44 6.14
C ALA A 111 13.43 9.19 4.82
N THR A 112 14.66 9.66 4.61
CA THR A 112 15.05 10.45 3.43
C THR A 112 14.64 9.71 2.17
N TYR A 113 13.63 10.22 1.47
CA TYR A 113 13.25 9.72 0.17
C TYR A 113 14.36 10.12 -0.82
N ALA A 114 15.17 9.17 -1.25
CA ALA A 114 16.11 9.40 -2.34
C ALA A 114 15.31 9.33 -3.67
N GLY A 115 14.79 10.47 -4.11
CA GLY A 115 14.33 10.65 -5.48
C GLY A 115 15.55 10.75 -6.40
N ALA A 116 15.73 9.78 -7.29
CA ALA A 116 16.73 9.84 -8.35
C ALA A 116 16.19 10.69 -9.50
N ALA A 117 16.97 11.69 -9.92
CA ALA A 117 16.80 12.47 -11.15
C ALA A 117 17.79 11.99 -12.22
#